data_AF-A0A0B2QQ69-F1
#
_entry.id   AF-A0A0B2QQ69-F1
#
_cell.length_a   1.000
_cell.length_b   1.000
_cell.length_c   1.000
_cell.angle_alpha   90.00
_cell.angle_beta   90.00
_cell.angle_gamma   90.00
#
_symmetry.space_group_name_H-M   'P 1'
#
loop_
_entity.id
_entity.type
_entity.pdbx_description
1 polymer ?
#
loop_
_entity_poly.entity_id
_entity_poly.type
_entity_poly.pdbx_seq_one_letter_code
_entity_poly.pdbx_strand_id
1 'polypeptide(L)' 'MHCIINERQLAFIEGRHMLHSVLIANEVVDEAKRCQKPCMVFKVDYEKAYDSVS' A
#
# COMPACT_ATOMS: atom_id res chain seq x y z
N MET A 1 -1.96 -22.91 -4.56
CA MET A 1 -0.70 -22.55 -3.88
C MET A 1 -0.85 -21.10 -3.44
N HIS A 2 -1.02 -20.84 -2.14
CA HIS A 2 -1.16 -19.46 -1.65
C HIS A 2 0.22 -18.83 -1.55
N CYS A 3 0.43 -17.71 -2.25
CA CYS A 3 1.64 -16.91 -2.09
C CYS A 3 1.58 -16.19 -0.73
N ILE A 4 2.64 -16.31 0.08
CA ILE A 4 2.75 -15.66 1.39
C ILE A 4 2.86 -14.13 1.23
N ILE A 5 3.41 -13.65 0.11
CA ILE A 5 3.63 -12.23 -0.19
C ILE A 5 2.59 -11.75 -1.20
N ASN A 6 1.76 -10.77 -0.80
CA ASN A 6 0.79 -10.17 -1.72
C ASN A 6 1.49 -9.30 -2.78
N GLU A 7 0.96 -9.23 -4.00
CA GLU A 7 1.48 -8.35 -5.07
C GLU A 7 1.52 -6.86 -4.69
N ARG A 8 0.64 -6.44 -3.78
CA ARG A 8 0.55 -5.06 -3.28
C ARG A 8 1.52 -4.75 -2.12
N GLN A 9 2.27 -5.74 -1.62
CA GLN A 9 3.30 -5.52 -0.61
C GLN A 9 4.59 -5.05 -1.28
N LEU A 10 4.85 -3.75 -1.23
CA LEU A 10 5.91 -3.13 -2.03
C LEU A 10 7.20 -2.86 -1.27
N ALA A 11 7.12 -2.64 0.05
CA ALA A 11 8.29 -2.36 0.88
C ALA A 11 9.12 -3.63 1.15
N PHE A 12 10.44 -3.49 1.14
CA PHE A 12 11.41 -4.53 1.52
C PHE A 12 11.36 -5.82 0.68
N ILE A 13 10.83 -5.77 -0.55
CA ILE A 13 10.84 -6.90 -1.50
C ILE A 13 11.76 -6.57 -2.67
N GLU A 14 12.66 -7.48 -3.02
CA GLU A 14 13.55 -7.33 -4.16
C GLU A 14 12.74 -7.14 -5.46
N GLY A 15 13.19 -6.20 -6.30
CA GLY A 15 12.50 -5.84 -7.54
C GLY A 15 11.21 -5.03 -7.37
N ARG A 16 10.82 -4.65 -6.14
CA ARG A 16 9.69 -3.74 -5.88
C ARG A 16 10.19 -2.40 -5.38
N HIS A 17 9.78 -1.33 -6.06
CA HIS A 17 10.22 0.04 -5.75
C HIS A 17 9.20 0.78 -4.90
N MET A 18 9.66 1.52 -3.88
CA MET A 18 8.80 2.35 -3.03
C MET A 18 8.04 3.43 -3.81
N LEU A 19 8.62 3.94 -4.91
CA LEU A 19 7.93 4.93 -5.74
C LEU A 19 6.67 4.37 -6.43
N HIS A 20 6.64 3.05 -6.70
CA HIS A 20 5.44 2.42 -7.25
C HIS A 20 4.27 2.48 -6.26
N SER A 21 4.53 2.41 -4.94
CA SER A 21 3.45 2.47 -3.95
C SER A 21 2.77 3.83 -3.94
N VAL A 22 3.56 4.89 -4.05
CA VAL A 22 3.07 6.27 -4.12
C VAL A 22 2.31 6.52 -5.41
N LEU A 23 2.84 6.05 -6.55
CA LEU A 23 2.19 6.19 -7.85
C LEU A 23 0.81 5.51 -7.86
N ILE A 24 0.75 4.25 -7.42
CA ILE A 24 -0.51 3.48 -7.38
C ILE A 24 -1.52 4.18 -6.47
N ALA A 25 -1.12 4.64 -5.28
CA ALA A 25 -2.02 5.35 -4.39
C ALA A 25 -2.57 6.65 -5.02
N ASN A 26 -1.73 7.38 -5.75
CA ASN A 26 -2.14 8.62 -6.43
C ASN A 26 -3.17 8.34 -7.53
N GLU A 27 -2.91 7.37 -8.41
CA GLU A 27 -3.82 6.99 -9.49
C GLU A 27 -5.16 6.47 -8.98
N VAL A 28 -5.16 5.66 -7.91
CA VAL A 28 -6.39 5.14 -7.29
C VAL A 28 -7.24 6.27 -6.71
N VAL A 29 -6.61 7.26 -6.06
CA VAL A 29 -7.32 8.43 -5.53
C VAL A 29 -7.83 9.33 -6.66
N ASP A 30 -7.03 9.53 -7.71
CA ASP A 30 -7.44 10.31 -8.88
C ASP A 30 -8.63 9.67 -9.61
N GLU A 31 -8.58 8.35 -9.84
CA GLU A 31 -9.69 7.60 -10.44
C GLU A 31 -10.97 7.74 -9.60
N ALA A 32 -10.89 7.55 -8.28
CA ALA A 32 -12.04 7.69 -7.41
C ALA A 32 -12.68 9.08 -7.51
N LYS A 33 -11.85 10.14 -7.55
CA LYS A 33 -12.31 11.53 -7.74
C LYS A 33 -12.98 11.71 -9.09
N ARG A 34 -12.34 11.25 -10.18
CA ARG A 34 -12.86 11.34 -11.55
C ARG A 34 -14.19 10.61 -11.73
N CYS A 35 -14.35 9.45 -11.10
CA CYS A 35 -15.57 8.66 -11.14
C CYS A 35 -16.63 9.12 -10.14
N GLN A 36 -16.40 10.18 -9.36
CA GLN A 36 -17.26 10.64 -8.27
C GLN A 36 -17.64 9.50 -7.28
N LYS A 37 -16.72 8.54 -7.10
CA LYS A 37 -16.91 7.44 -6.15
C LYS A 37 -16.50 7.91 -4.76
N PRO A 38 -17.35 7.71 -3.73
CA PRO A 38 -16.93 7.90 -2.35
C PRO A 38 -15.65 7.10 -2.06
N CYS A 39 -14.64 7.76 -1.49
CA CYS A 39 -13.34 7.15 -1.19
C CYS A 39 -12.90 7.55 0.22
N MET A 40 -12.34 6.58 0.94
CA MET A 40 -11.71 6.78 2.24
C MET A 40 -10.30 6.19 2.19
N VAL A 41 -9.30 7.01 2.50
CA VAL A 41 -7.91 6.55 2.65
C VAL A 41 -7.63 6.35 4.14
N PHE A 42 -7.34 5.11 4.53
CA PHE A 42 -6.97 4.77 5.90
C PHE A 42 -5.46 4.56 5.98
N LYS A 43 -4.74 5.59 6.45
CA LYS A 43 -3.29 5.54 6.67
C LYS A 43 -3.01 5.08 8.10
N VAL A 44 -2.32 3.96 8.23
CA VAL A 44 -1.90 3.39 9.52
C VAL A 44 -0.38 3.23 9.52
N ASP A 45 0.22 3.43 10.68
CA ASP A 45 1.62 3.20 10.96
C ASP A 45 1.74 2.48 12.32
N TYR A 46 2.84 1.78 12.56
CA TYR A 46 3.08 1.03 13.78
C TYR A 46 4.20 1.69 14.58
N GLU A 47 3.93 2.06 15.82
CA GLU A 47 4.99 2.50 16.73
C GLU A 47 5.92 1.31 17.01
N LYS A 48 7.20 1.46 16.66
CA LYS A 48 8.25 0.46 16.88
C LYS A 48 7.81 -0.94 16.43
N ALA A 49 7.45 -1.06 15.16
CA ALA A 49 6.89 -2.27 14.56
C ALA A 49 7.68 -3.56 14.88
N TYR A 50 9.02 -3.49 14.89
CA TYR A 50 9.89 -4.63 15.16
C TYR A 50 9.93 -5.04 16.64
N ASP A 51 9.75 -4.11 17.57
CA ASP A 51 9.75 -4.38 19.02
C ASP A 51 8.45 -5.07 19.46
N SER A 52 7.39 -4.94 18.65
CA SER A 52 6.05 -5.46 18.94
C SER A 52 5.76 -6.82 18.28
N VAL A 53 6.75 -7.44 17.65
CA VAL A 53 6.61 -8.77 17.03
C VAL A 53 6.69 -9.84 18.12
N SER A 54 5.69 -10.72 18.18
CA SER A 54 5.65 -11.89 19.09
C SER A 54 6.04 -13.18 18.39
#